data_AF-A0A7I7L3L3-F1
#
_entry.id   AF-A0A7I7L3L3-F1
#
_cell.length_a   1.000
_cell.length_b   1.000
_cell.length_c   1.000
_cell.angle_alpha   90.00
_cell.angle_beta   90.00
_cell.angle_gamma   90.00
#
_symmetry.space_group_name_H-M   'P 1'
#
loop_
_entity.id
_entity.type
_entity.pdbx_description
1 polymer ?
#
loop_
_entity_poly.entity_id
_entity_poly.type
_entity_poly.pdbx_seq_one_letter_code
_entity_poly.pdbx_strand_id
1 'polypeptide(L)'
;MVQAKNGPADNKPNDKFDDEDYPAYSMGSAAQILGTTPAFLRSLDEAKLLTPQRSEGGHRRYSRYQLRIAARARGLVDHGTALEAACRIIILEDQLAEAQAMNAELHRSLGDRHAPSGDDPKP
;
A
#
# COMPACT_ATOMS: atom_id res chain seq x y z
N MET A 1 12.70 40.40 -8.23
CA MET A 1 13.02 39.04 -8.69
C MET A 1 14.31 38.60 -8.01
N VAL A 2 14.20 37.87 -6.90
CA VAL A 2 15.30 37.07 -6.31
C VAL A 2 14.65 35.97 -5.50
N GLN A 3 14.91 34.73 -5.91
CA GLN A 3 14.21 33.52 -5.49
C GLN A 3 14.60 33.06 -4.08
N ALA A 4 13.66 32.32 -3.50
CA ALA A 4 13.63 31.83 -2.14
C ALA A 4 14.74 30.81 -1.83
N LYS A 5 15.21 30.89 -0.59
CA LYS A 5 16.01 29.89 0.10
C LYS A 5 15.13 28.67 0.37
N ASN A 6 15.55 27.48 -0.06
CA ASN A 6 15.16 26.21 0.56
C ASN A 6 16.37 25.27 0.44
N GLY A 7 17.00 24.99 1.58
CA GLY A 7 18.13 24.07 1.70
C GLY A 7 17.72 22.62 1.44
N PRO A 8 18.69 21.72 1.19
CA PRO A 8 18.40 20.33 0.90
C PRO A 8 17.83 19.67 2.16
N ALA A 9 16.74 18.91 1.97
CA ALA A 9 16.13 18.12 3.03
C ALA A 9 17.16 17.19 3.68
N ASP A 10 17.24 17.24 5.01
CA ASP A 10 17.98 16.32 5.87
C ASP A 10 17.47 14.89 5.66
N ASN A 11 18.07 14.16 4.72
CA ASN A 11 17.78 12.76 4.49
C ASN A 11 18.55 11.92 5.52
N LYS A 12 17.93 11.65 6.68
CA LYS A 12 18.49 10.75 7.69
C LYS A 12 18.61 9.34 7.08
N PRO A 13 19.77 8.68 7.16
CA PRO A 13 19.99 7.36 6.54
C PRO A 13 19.10 6.24 7.10
N ASN A 14 18.41 6.47 8.23
CA ASN A 14 17.51 5.49 8.85
C ASN A 14 16.12 5.44 8.18
N ASP A 15 15.69 6.49 7.47
CA ASP A 15 14.35 6.61 6.89
C ASP A 15 14.16 5.71 5.65
N LYS A 16 15.26 5.42 4.94
CA LYS A 16 15.24 4.52 3.75
C LYS A 16 15.07 3.05 4.10
N PHE A 17 15.35 2.65 5.34
CA PHE A 17 15.20 1.27 5.79
C PHE A 17 13.77 0.93 6.22
N ASP A 18 13.00 1.94 6.62
CA ASP A 18 11.57 1.83 6.95
C ASP A 18 10.65 2.25 5.80
N ASP A 19 11.21 2.68 4.67
CA ASP A 19 10.44 2.88 3.44
C ASP A 19 9.89 1.54 2.94
N GLU A 20 8.63 1.31 3.27
CA GLU A 20 7.95 0.06 2.99
C GLU A 20 7.69 -0.16 1.50
N ASP A 21 7.73 0.92 0.72
CA ASP A 21 7.53 0.96 -0.73
C ASP A 21 8.85 0.86 -1.50
N TYR A 22 10.00 0.97 -0.81
CA TYR A 22 11.31 0.79 -1.45
C TYR A 22 11.48 -0.64 -2.00
N PRO A 23 11.76 -0.81 -3.30
CA PRO A 23 11.74 -2.11 -3.97
C PRO A 23 13.05 -2.89 -3.76
N ALA A 24 13.32 -3.27 -2.51
CA ALA A 24 14.57 -3.93 -2.12
C ALA A 24 14.69 -5.39 -2.60
N TYR A 25 13.56 -6.10 -2.77
CA TYR A 25 13.57 -7.56 -2.89
C TYR A 25 13.55 -8.02 -4.34
N SER A 26 14.50 -8.87 -4.71
CA SER A 26 14.48 -9.56 -6.01
C SER A 26 13.41 -10.65 -6.04
N MET A 27 13.06 -11.13 -7.25
CA MET A 27 12.15 -12.25 -7.46
C MET A 27 12.46 -13.49 -6.60
N GLY A 28 13.72 -13.93 -6.61
CA GLY A 28 14.15 -15.13 -5.87
C GLY A 28 14.10 -14.91 -4.36
N SER A 29 14.57 -13.74 -3.90
CA SER A 29 14.52 -13.36 -2.49
C SER A 29 13.08 -13.28 -1.98
N ALA A 30 12.18 -12.66 -2.74
CA ALA A 30 10.76 -12.56 -2.43
C ALA A 30 10.10 -13.94 -2.33
N ALA A 31 10.38 -14.84 -3.28
CA ALA A 31 9.86 -16.20 -3.27
C ALA A 31 10.32 -16.97 -2.03
N GLN A 32 11.60 -16.85 -1.66
CA GLN A 32 12.17 -17.49 -0.48
C GLN A 32 11.55 -16.96 0.82
N ILE A 33 11.44 -15.64 0.97
CA ILE A 33 10.85 -15.00 2.17
C ILE A 33 9.40 -15.47 2.38
N LEU A 34 8.65 -15.60 1.29
CA LEU A 34 7.23 -15.97 1.33
C LEU A 34 6.99 -17.48 1.34
N GLY A 35 8.04 -18.31 1.29
CA GLY A 35 7.91 -19.77 1.18
C GLY A 35 7.14 -20.20 -0.07
N THR A 36 7.23 -19.45 -1.16
CA THR A 36 6.49 -19.66 -2.40
C THR A 36 7.44 -19.82 -3.59
N THR A 37 6.87 -20.00 -4.79
CA THR A 37 7.65 -20.12 -6.02
C THR A 37 7.75 -18.77 -6.75
N PRO A 38 8.80 -18.56 -7.56
CA PRO A 38 8.81 -17.45 -8.49
C PRO A 38 7.58 -17.48 -9.41
N ALA A 39 7.13 -18.64 -9.89
CA ALA A 39 5.94 -18.73 -10.73
C ALA A 39 4.69 -18.08 -10.09
N PHE A 40 4.45 -18.35 -8.80
CA PHE A 40 3.35 -17.74 -8.06
C PHE A 40 3.39 -16.20 -8.07
N LEU A 41 4.54 -15.61 -7.77
CA LEU A 41 4.72 -14.16 -7.81
C LEU A 41 4.55 -13.56 -9.22
N ARG A 42 4.84 -14.33 -10.29
CA ARG A 42 4.55 -13.89 -11.67
C ARG A 42 3.05 -13.87 -11.93
N SER A 43 2.34 -14.90 -11.47
CA SER A 43 0.89 -14.96 -11.62
C SER A 43 0.18 -13.84 -10.86
N LEU A 44 0.70 -13.40 -9.70
CA LEU A 44 0.18 -12.22 -9.00
C LEU A 44 0.40 -10.90 -9.77
N ASP A 45 1.54 -10.75 -10.46
CA ASP A 45 1.81 -9.60 -11.35
C ASP A 45 0.90 -9.63 -12.59
N GLU A 46 0.71 -10.80 -13.21
CA GLU A 46 -0.19 -11.00 -14.34
C GLU A 46 -1.65 -10.69 -13.99
N ALA A 47 -2.09 -11.09 -12.79
CA ALA A 47 -3.39 -10.77 -12.23
C ALA A 47 -3.52 -9.30 -11.75
N LYS A 48 -2.45 -8.48 -11.91
CA LYS A 48 -2.37 -7.07 -11.51
C LYS A 48 -2.59 -6.81 -10.02
N LEU A 49 -2.45 -7.84 -9.18
CA LEU A 49 -2.45 -7.66 -7.73
C LEU A 49 -1.16 -6.96 -7.28
N LEU A 50 -0.05 -7.25 -7.97
CA LEU A 50 1.24 -6.62 -7.74
C LEU A 50 1.67 -5.81 -8.98
N THR A 51 2.38 -4.71 -8.74
CA THR A 51 2.98 -3.87 -9.79
C THR A 51 4.46 -3.63 -9.47
N PRO A 52 5.32 -4.66 -9.61
CA PRO A 52 6.71 -4.56 -9.22
C PRO A 52 7.48 -3.55 -10.09
N GLN A 53 8.36 -2.78 -9.46
CA GLN A 53 9.29 -1.94 -10.21
C GLN A 53 10.29 -2.82 -10.96
N ARG A 54 10.76 -2.35 -12.12
CA ARG A 54 11.85 -3.00 -12.86
C ARG A 54 13.15 -2.27 -12.57
N SER A 55 14.19 -3.02 -12.22
CA SER A 55 15.56 -2.48 -12.19
C SER A 55 16.04 -2.14 -13.60
N GLU A 56 17.15 -1.42 -13.74
CA GLU A 56 17.78 -1.13 -15.04
C GLU A 56 18.05 -2.39 -15.88
N GLY A 57 18.38 -3.51 -15.24
CA GLY A 57 18.54 -4.82 -15.91
C GLY A 57 17.23 -5.56 -16.22
N GLY A 58 16.06 -4.93 -16.08
CA GLY A 58 14.75 -5.51 -16.38
C GLY A 58 14.17 -6.48 -15.34
N HIS A 59 14.91 -6.80 -14.28
CA HIS A 59 14.46 -7.68 -13.21
C HIS A 59 13.38 -7.02 -12.33
N ARG A 60 12.37 -7.81 -11.95
CA ARG A 60 11.32 -7.40 -11.03
C ARG A 60 11.89 -7.17 -9.63
N ARG A 61 11.48 -6.07 -9.02
CA ARG A 61 11.84 -5.64 -7.68
C ARG A 61 10.56 -5.37 -6.90
N TYR A 62 10.49 -5.94 -5.71
CA TYR A 62 9.32 -5.91 -4.84
C TYR A 62 9.62 -5.10 -3.60
N SER A 63 8.64 -4.31 -3.18
CA SER A 63 8.67 -3.61 -1.90
C SER A 63 8.20 -4.52 -0.76
N ARG A 64 8.43 -4.10 0.48
CA ARG A 64 7.97 -4.86 1.66
C ARG A 64 6.44 -4.89 1.72
N TYR A 65 5.79 -3.79 1.33
CA TYR A 65 4.34 -3.70 1.17
C TYR A 65 3.81 -4.77 0.20
N GLN A 66 4.44 -4.90 -0.97
CA GLN A 66 4.07 -5.90 -1.97
C GLN A 66 4.25 -7.34 -1.46
N LEU A 67 5.27 -7.60 -0.63
CA LEU A 67 5.42 -8.92 0.00
C LEU A 67 4.29 -9.22 0.98
N ARG A 68 3.79 -8.24 1.74
CA ARG A 68 2.63 -8.44 2.63
C ARG A 68 1.37 -8.81 1.85
N ILE A 69 1.10 -8.13 0.73
CA ILE A 69 -0.02 -8.46 -0.16
C ILE A 69 0.14 -9.89 -0.70
N ALA A 70 1.34 -10.24 -1.18
CA ALA A 70 1.62 -11.58 -1.71
C ALA A 70 1.45 -12.68 -0.65
N ALA A 71 1.84 -12.42 0.60
CA ALA A 71 1.62 -13.33 1.73
C ALA A 71 0.12 -13.57 1.98
N ARG A 72 -0.69 -12.51 1.91
CA ARG A 72 -2.15 -12.59 2.07
C ARG A 72 -2.79 -13.41 0.95
N ALA A 73 -2.39 -13.17 -0.30
CA ALA A 73 -2.84 -13.96 -1.45
C ALA A 73 -2.45 -15.43 -1.31
N ARG A 74 -1.21 -15.70 -0.84
CA ARG A 74 -0.74 -17.06 -0.59
C ARG A 74 -1.61 -17.75 0.46
N GLY A 75 -1.92 -17.07 1.56
CA GLY A 75 -2.83 -17.57 2.59
C GLY A 75 -4.18 -18.01 2.00
N LEU A 76 -4.83 -17.15 1.22
CA LEU A 76 -6.13 -17.49 0.59
C LEU A 76 -6.03 -18.71 -0.34
N VAL A 77 -4.96 -18.79 -1.14
CA VAL A 77 -4.72 -19.91 -2.05
C VAL A 77 -4.48 -21.22 -1.30
N ASP A 78 -3.74 -21.17 -0.20
CA ASP A 78 -3.47 -22.33 0.64
C ASP A 78 -4.74 -22.87 1.33
N HIS A 79 -5.75 -22.01 1.52
CA HIS A 79 -7.08 -22.41 2.00
C HIS A 79 -8.01 -22.89 0.88
N GLY A 80 -7.51 -23.09 -0.34
CA GLY A 80 -8.27 -23.62 -1.48
C GLY A 80 -8.95 -22.55 -2.35
N THR A 81 -8.67 -21.27 -2.13
CA THR A 81 -9.21 -20.20 -2.99
C THR A 81 -8.43 -20.18 -4.31
N ALA A 82 -9.13 -20.10 -5.45
CA ALA A 82 -8.46 -19.92 -6.73
C ALA A 82 -7.66 -18.61 -6.75
N LEU A 83 -6.48 -18.60 -7.39
CA LEU A 83 -5.58 -17.43 -7.42
C LEU A 83 -6.30 -16.15 -7.87
N GLU A 84 -7.03 -16.22 -8.98
CA GLU A 84 -7.80 -15.10 -9.52
C GLU A 84 -8.85 -14.58 -8.52
N ALA A 85 -9.51 -15.49 -7.81
CA ALA A 85 -10.47 -15.12 -6.77
C ALA A 85 -9.78 -14.46 -5.58
N ALA A 86 -8.63 -15.00 -5.13
CA ALA A 86 -7.82 -14.41 -4.06
C ALA A 86 -7.34 -13.00 -4.40
N CYS A 87 -6.83 -12.79 -5.62
CA CYS A 87 -6.44 -11.47 -6.11
C CYS A 87 -7.63 -10.50 -6.10
N ARG A 88 -8.78 -10.93 -6.60
CA ARG A 88 -9.99 -10.09 -6.66
C ARG A 88 -10.52 -9.74 -5.27
N ILE A 89 -10.50 -10.69 -4.34
CA ILE A 89 -10.91 -10.48 -2.94
C ILE A 89 -10.03 -9.37 -2.32
N ILE A 90 -8.71 -9.49 -2.44
CA ILE A 90 -7.78 -8.52 -1.85
C ILE A 90 -8.00 -7.12 -2.41
N ILE A 91 -8.09 -6.99 -3.74
CA ILE A 91 -8.34 -5.69 -4.40
C ILE A 91 -9.63 -5.06 -3.89
N LEU A 92 -10.70 -5.85 -3.75
CA LEU A 92 -11.99 -5.34 -3.28
C LEU A 92 -11.96 -4.93 -1.80
N GLU A 93 -11.24 -5.66 -0.96
CA GLU A 93 -11.09 -5.30 0.44
C GLU A 93 -10.27 -4.02 0.62
N ASP A 94 -9.21 -3.84 -0.17
CA ASP A 94 -8.41 -2.62 -0.15
C ASP A 94 -9.26 -1.41 -0.60
N GLN A 95 -10.03 -1.55 -1.68
CA GLN A 95 -10.98 -0.52 -2.14
C GLN A 95 -12.06 -0.22 -1.11
N LEU A 96 -12.57 -1.24 -0.42
CA LEU A 96 -13.57 -1.09 0.63
C LEU A 96 -12.99 -0.32 1.82
N ALA A 97 -11.77 -0.67 2.26
CA ALA A 97 -11.09 0.03 3.34
C ALA A 97 -10.85 1.50 3.01
N GLU A 98 -10.39 1.79 1.79
CA GLU A 98 -10.19 3.16 1.30
C GLU A 98 -11.50 3.95 1.28
N ALA A 99 -12.57 3.37 0.73
CA ALA A 99 -13.89 4.00 0.70
C ALA A 99 -14.45 4.28 2.11
N GLN A 100 -14.26 3.34 3.04
CA GLN A 100 -14.66 3.52 4.43
C GLN A 100 -13.86 4.63 5.13
N ALA A 101 -12.55 4.71 4.88
CA ALA A 101 -11.70 5.78 5.42
C ALA A 101 -12.13 7.16 4.89
N MET A 102 -12.39 7.27 3.59
CA MET A 102 -12.90 8.51 2.98
C MET A 102 -14.26 8.92 3.56
N ASN A 103 -15.19 7.97 3.72
CA ASN A 103 -16.50 8.24 4.32
C ASN A 103 -16.38 8.70 5.78
N ALA A 104 -15.50 8.09 6.57
CA ALA A 104 -15.26 8.49 7.95
C ALA A 104 -14.71 9.92 8.04
N GLU A 105 -13.79 10.29 7.13
CA GLU A 105 -13.25 11.64 7.08
C GLU A 105 -14.29 12.68 6.64
N LEU A 106 -15.10 12.35 5.64
CA LEU A 106 -16.22 13.20 5.23
C LEU A 106 -17.22 13.41 6.36
N HIS A 107 -17.60 12.35 7.09
CA HIS A 107 -18.48 12.46 8.26
C HIS A 107 -17.86 13.31 9.37
N ARG A 108 -16.55 13.20 9.62
CA ARG A 108 -15.84 14.05 10.59
C ARG A 108 -15.92 15.53 10.20
N SER A 109 -15.61 15.85 8.94
CA SER A 109 -15.65 17.22 8.42
C SER A 109 -17.05 17.84 8.34
N LEU A 110 -18.10 17.02 8.21
CA LEU A 110 -19.50 17.45 8.28
C LEU A 110 -19.97 17.62 9.72
N GLY A 111 -19.55 16.74 10.63
CA GLY A 111 -19.83 16.83 12.07
C GLY A 111 -19.18 18.06 12.72
N ASP A 112 -17.94 18.38 12.36
CA ASP A 112 -17.22 19.57 12.85
C ASP A 112 -17.88 20.89 12.37
N ARG A 113 -18.52 20.88 11.19
CA ARG A 113 -19.26 22.03 10.67
C ARG A 113 -20.65 22.22 11.30
N HIS A 114 -21.16 21.20 11.99
CA HIS A 114 -22.47 21.22 12.64
C HIS A 114 -22.37 21.31 14.17
N ALA A 115 -21.18 21.53 14.75
CA ALA A 115 -21.08 21.91 16.16
C ALA A 115 -21.90 23.20 16.37
N PRO A 116 -23.02 23.15 17.12
CA PRO A 116 -23.85 24.33 17.30
C PRO A 116 -23.02 25.39 18.02
N SER A 117 -22.89 26.55 17.39
CA SER A 117 -22.48 27.79 18.03
C SER A 117 -23.52 28.13 19.10
N GLY A 118 -23.41 27.47 20.24
CA GLY A 118 -24.14 27.78 21.46
C GLY A 118 -23.54 29.01 22.11
N ASP A 119 -23.65 30.15 21.43
CA ASP A 119 -23.62 31.47 22.07
C ASP A 119 -25.07 31.95 22.13
N ASP A 120 -25.80 31.48 23.13
CA ASP A 120 -27.02 32.15 23.57
C ASP A 120 -26.61 33.46 24.24
N PRO A 121 -27.10 34.63 23.80
CA PRO A 121 -26.82 35.89 24.47
C PRO A 121 -27.60 35.88 25.80
N LYS A 122 -26.87 35.89 26.91
CA LYS A 122 -27.47 36.04 28.24
C LYS A 122 -27.94 37.50 28.40
N PRO A 123 -29.18 37.74 28.88
CA PRO A 123 -29.78 39.07 28.98
C PRO A 123 -29.10 39.96 30.01
#